data_AF-A0A0F9ZF18-F1
#
_entry.id   AF-A0A0F9ZF18-F1
#
_cell.length_a   1.000
_cell.length_b   1.000
_cell.length_c   1.000
_cell.angle_alpha   90.00
_cell.angle_beta   90.00
_cell.angle_gamma   90.00
#
_symmetry.space_group_name_H-M   'P 1'
#
loop_
_entity.id
_entity.type
_entity.pdbx_description
1 polymer ?
#
loop_
_entity_poly.entity_id
_entity_poly.type
_entity_poly.pdbx_seq_one_letter_code
_entity_poly.pdbx_strand_id
1 'polypeptide(L)'
;MLTFKDKIELLKKIKKEKIDLSDIDKYIEYLKQKSLVEPIFKKIITFLIDLDVEINSIYESISEEDWDDIMFEYDTPIEKPLYGLIKEKTRIFIDAYRKIDQIITKLNVNFLLDCFSLIPLCKSNSVQFLFFRLGCYKPRPVLCFLLENIKSNPIIYIPYFTSFVARCKINSKNAILQYIKYVENLKVGTSFNYILASQGLMYICCFKNEFIDQCKQIFDKVFSNNIYMNMNPTIVETFCKHVNYDIKMFKTLDNLSLFYFPFDKSPFDAIHELYAENYCEYKK
;
A
#
# COMPACT_ATOMS: atom_id res chain seq x y z
N MET A 1 32.70 -13.75 5.33
CA MET A 1 31.67 -14.68 5.87
C MET A 1 31.71 -14.57 7.38
N LEU A 2 30.60 -14.27 8.06
CA LEU A 2 30.60 -14.13 9.53
C LEU A 2 30.83 -15.48 10.23
N THR A 3 31.58 -15.47 11.34
CA THR A 3 31.74 -16.66 12.17
C THR A 3 30.44 -16.99 12.90
N PHE A 4 30.33 -18.20 13.46
CA PHE A 4 29.17 -18.60 14.25
C PHE A 4 28.96 -17.71 15.49
N LYS A 5 30.07 -17.32 16.15
CA LYS A 5 30.05 -16.42 17.30
C LYS A 5 29.52 -15.03 16.90
N ASP A 6 30.03 -14.46 15.81
CA ASP A 6 29.60 -13.14 15.32
C ASP A 6 28.12 -13.14 14.95
N LYS A 7 27.61 -14.23 14.35
CA LYS A 7 26.18 -14.39 14.04
C LYS A 7 25.33 -14.35 15.30
N ILE A 8 25.73 -15.06 16.36
CA ILE A 8 24.99 -15.06 17.63
C ILE A 8 25.00 -13.68 18.28
N GLU A 9 26.15 -13.01 18.30
CA GLU A 9 26.28 -11.67 18.87
C GLU A 9 25.43 -10.65 18.10
N LEU A 10 25.45 -10.71 16.76
CA LEU A 10 24.62 -9.89 15.90
C LEU A 10 23.12 -10.15 16.15
N LEU A 11 22.69 -11.41 16.25
CA LEU A 11 21.30 -11.75 16.55
C LEU A 11 20.87 -11.24 17.94
N LYS A 12 21.74 -11.32 18.94
CA LYS A 12 21.48 -10.76 20.28
C LYS A 12 21.35 -9.24 20.22
N LYS A 13 22.22 -8.57 19.44
CA LYS A 13 22.20 -7.12 19.22
C LYS A 13 20.88 -6.70 18.55
N ILE A 14 20.54 -7.29 17.40
CA ILE A 14 19.33 -6.98 16.63
C ILE A 14 18.04 -7.17 17.45
N LYS A 15 18.01 -8.17 18.35
CA LYS A 15 16.86 -8.39 19.23
C LYS A 15 16.67 -7.24 20.23
N LYS A 16 17.75 -6.69 20.78
CA LYS A 16 17.71 -5.68 21.85
C LYS A 16 17.66 -4.25 21.32
N GLU A 17 18.36 -3.98 20.23
CA GLU A 17 18.58 -2.63 19.72
C GLU A 17 17.68 -2.32 18.51
N LYS A 18 17.45 -1.02 18.28
CA LYS A 18 16.95 -0.53 16.99
C LYS A 18 18.07 -0.65 15.97
N ILE A 19 17.71 -0.99 14.73
CA ILE A 19 18.66 -0.91 13.62
C ILE A 19 18.87 0.55 13.22
N ASP A 20 20.02 0.85 12.63
CA ASP A 20 20.34 2.16 12.08
C ASP A 20 20.36 2.08 10.55
N LEU A 21 19.35 2.62 9.88
CA LEU A 21 19.25 2.52 8.43
C LEU A 21 20.31 3.33 7.67
N SER A 22 21.08 4.20 8.33
CA SER A 22 22.26 4.82 7.69
C SER A 22 23.31 3.78 7.28
N ASP A 23 23.34 2.62 7.95
CA ASP A 23 24.21 1.48 7.69
C ASP A 23 23.54 0.40 6.81
N ILE A 24 22.52 0.73 6.01
CA ILE A 24 21.71 -0.24 5.26
C ILE A 24 22.54 -1.23 4.42
N ASP A 25 23.63 -0.79 3.77
CA ASP A 25 24.48 -1.66 2.93
C ASP A 25 25.05 -2.85 3.72
N LYS A 26 25.44 -2.61 4.96
CA LYS A 26 25.95 -3.65 5.86
C LYS A 26 24.86 -4.69 6.18
N TYR A 27 23.62 -4.24 6.39
CA TYR A 27 22.52 -5.17 6.61
C TYR A 27 22.15 -5.95 5.36
N ILE A 28 22.17 -5.32 4.17
CA ILE A 28 21.97 -6.01 2.89
C ILE A 28 23.02 -7.12 2.69
N GLU A 29 24.28 -6.87 3.01
CA GLU A 29 25.33 -7.90 2.99
C GLU A 29 25.02 -9.07 3.94
N TYR A 30 24.46 -8.80 5.12
CA TYR A 30 24.04 -9.85 6.06
C TYR A 30 22.86 -10.69 5.56
N LEU A 31 22.00 -10.13 4.69
CA LEU A 31 20.91 -10.89 4.05
C LEU A 31 21.41 -11.95 3.06
N LYS A 32 22.70 -11.97 2.70
CA LYS A 32 23.29 -13.10 1.96
C LYS A 32 23.41 -14.36 2.83
N GLN A 33 23.27 -14.25 4.16
CA GLN A 33 23.42 -15.35 5.10
C GLN A 33 22.05 -15.88 5.53
N LYS A 34 21.71 -17.10 5.09
CA LYS A 34 20.39 -17.73 5.31
C LYS A 34 19.85 -17.64 6.74
N SER A 35 20.70 -17.82 7.76
CA SER A 35 20.30 -17.78 9.18
C SER A 35 20.00 -16.38 9.71
N LEU A 36 20.37 -15.34 8.98
CA LEU A 36 20.21 -13.93 9.38
C LEU A 36 19.14 -13.20 8.58
N VAL A 37 18.73 -13.74 7.43
CA VAL A 37 17.79 -13.08 6.50
C VAL A 37 16.53 -12.63 7.21
N GLU A 38 15.83 -13.57 7.84
CA GLU A 38 14.54 -13.29 8.45
C GLU A 38 14.59 -12.26 9.59
N PRO A 39 15.42 -12.43 10.63
CA PRO A 39 15.45 -11.48 11.74
C PRO A 39 15.92 -10.07 11.32
N ILE A 40 16.86 -9.97 10.38
CA ILE A 40 17.36 -8.67 9.90
C ILE A 40 16.29 -7.99 9.06
N PHE A 41 15.75 -8.69 8.06
CA PHE A 41 14.79 -8.08 7.13
C PHE A 41 13.51 -7.68 7.84
N LYS A 42 12.98 -8.50 8.79
CA LYS A 42 11.83 -8.11 9.61
C LYS A 42 12.08 -6.78 10.33
N LYS A 43 13.27 -6.62 10.93
CA LYS A 43 13.66 -5.37 11.60
C LYS A 43 13.79 -4.20 10.63
N ILE A 44 14.32 -4.42 9.43
CA ILE A 44 14.39 -3.39 8.38
C ILE A 44 12.99 -2.92 8.01
N ILE A 45 12.07 -3.85 7.74
CA ILE A 45 10.70 -3.51 7.37
C ILE A 45 9.98 -2.79 8.51
N THR A 46 10.11 -3.24 9.76
CA THR A 46 9.51 -2.52 10.90
C THR A 46 10.04 -1.10 11.01
N PHE A 47 11.35 -0.89 10.86
CA PHE A 47 11.92 0.46 10.95
C PHE A 47 11.51 1.35 9.77
N LEU A 48 11.42 0.79 8.56
CA LEU A 48 10.90 1.51 7.38
C LEU A 48 9.44 1.91 7.57
N ILE A 49 8.61 1.04 8.16
CA ILE A 49 7.22 1.37 8.50
C ILE A 49 7.19 2.53 9.51
N ASP A 50 7.98 2.47 10.57
CA ASP A 50 8.03 3.52 11.59
C ASP A 50 8.44 4.87 10.99
N LEU A 51 9.46 4.88 10.13
CA LEU A 51 9.89 6.09 9.41
C LEU A 51 8.82 6.61 8.45
N ASP A 52 8.18 5.75 7.66
CA ASP A 52 7.14 6.17 6.70
C ASP A 52 5.94 6.77 7.43
N VAL A 53 5.52 6.19 8.56
CA VAL A 53 4.44 6.74 9.40
C VAL A 53 4.83 8.10 9.98
N GLU A 54 6.06 8.24 10.47
CA GLU A 54 6.55 9.51 11.01
C GLU A 54 6.60 10.60 9.93
N ILE A 55 7.19 10.30 8.77
CA ILE A 55 7.30 11.26 7.67
C ILE A 55 5.90 11.61 7.16
N ASN A 56 5.00 10.64 7.01
CA ASN A 56 3.65 10.88 6.55
C ASN A 56 2.85 11.78 7.51
N SER A 57 3.00 11.59 8.82
CA SER A 57 2.33 12.44 9.82
C SER A 57 2.73 13.91 9.68
N ILE A 58 3.98 14.15 9.28
CA ILE A 58 4.49 15.51 9.07
C ILE A 58 4.05 16.05 7.72
N TYR A 59 4.13 15.25 6.66
CA TYR A 59 3.64 15.61 5.33
C TYR A 59 2.17 16.08 5.37
N GLU A 60 1.31 15.37 6.10
CA GLU A 60 -0.10 15.75 6.30
C GLU A 60 -0.29 17.05 7.10
N SER A 61 0.75 17.54 7.78
CA SER A 61 0.71 18.69 8.69
C SER A 61 1.33 19.97 8.12
N ILE A 62 1.93 19.93 6.93
CA ILE A 62 2.62 21.06 6.29
C ILE A 62 2.03 21.37 4.92
N SER A 63 2.37 22.53 4.34
CA SER A 63 1.97 22.86 2.97
C SER A 63 2.77 22.07 1.93
N GLU A 64 2.23 21.96 0.72
CA GLU A 64 2.97 21.38 -0.42
C GLU A 64 4.27 22.16 -0.69
N GLU A 65 4.26 23.49 -0.57
CA GLU A 65 5.45 24.35 -0.72
C GLU A 65 6.53 24.01 0.33
N ASP A 66 6.16 23.86 1.60
CA ASP A 66 7.09 23.48 2.67
C ASP A 66 7.65 22.05 2.44
N TRP A 67 6.83 21.15 1.87
CA TRP A 67 7.27 19.80 1.52
C TRP A 67 8.28 19.81 0.37
N ASP A 68 8.02 20.59 -0.68
CA ASP A 68 8.92 20.74 -1.82
C ASP A 68 10.28 21.29 -1.38
N ASP A 69 10.31 22.24 -0.44
CA ASP A 69 11.55 22.76 0.16
C ASP A 69 12.34 21.68 0.93
N ILE A 70 11.65 20.80 1.66
CA ILE A 70 12.28 19.65 2.35
C ILE A 70 12.89 18.68 1.33
N MET A 71 12.17 18.43 0.23
CA MET A 71 12.59 17.51 -0.83
C MET A 71 13.67 18.10 -1.74
N PHE A 72 13.86 19.42 -1.76
CA PHE A 72 14.83 20.11 -2.61
C PHE A 72 16.28 19.72 -2.25
N GLU A 73 17.08 19.33 -3.25
CA GLU A 73 18.40 18.74 -3.03
C GLU A 73 19.44 19.73 -2.48
N TYR A 74 19.31 21.01 -2.79
CA TYR A 74 20.28 22.02 -2.36
C TYR A 74 20.21 22.28 -0.86
N ASP A 75 21.37 22.40 -0.23
CA ASP A 75 21.52 22.80 1.17
C ASP A 75 21.37 24.32 1.29
N THR A 76 20.19 24.84 0.96
CA THR A 76 19.79 26.16 1.42
C THR A 76 19.73 26.10 2.96
N PRO A 77 20.21 27.11 3.70
CA PRO A 77 20.08 27.14 5.15
C PRO A 77 18.61 26.99 5.51
N ILE A 78 18.23 25.83 6.05
CA ILE A 78 16.84 25.59 6.39
C ILE A 78 16.56 26.37 7.65
N GLU A 79 15.76 27.43 7.54
CA GLU A 79 15.45 28.35 8.65
C GLU A 79 14.77 27.64 9.83
N LYS A 80 14.19 26.44 9.60
CA LYS A 80 13.48 25.62 10.57
C LYS A 80 14.28 24.34 10.89
N PRO A 81 14.84 24.19 12.11
CA PRO A 81 15.59 22.99 12.52
C PRO A 81 14.85 21.66 12.33
N LEU A 82 13.52 21.68 12.47
CA LEU A 82 12.67 20.51 12.27
C LEU A 82 12.73 19.97 10.84
N TYR A 83 12.82 20.86 9.84
CA TYR A 83 12.84 20.48 8.43
C TYR A 83 14.17 19.82 8.05
N GLY A 84 15.29 20.24 8.64
CA GLY A 84 16.58 19.56 8.50
C GLY A 84 16.53 18.11 8.99
N LEU A 85 15.89 17.86 10.14
CA LEU A 85 15.71 16.51 10.68
C LEU A 85 14.83 15.64 9.76
N ILE A 86 13.73 16.20 9.24
CA ILE A 86 12.83 15.48 8.32
C ILE A 86 13.53 15.17 7.00
N LYS A 87 14.31 16.11 6.47
CA LYS A 87 15.11 15.92 5.25
C LYS A 87 16.10 14.76 5.40
N GLU A 88 16.80 14.68 6.53
CA GLU A 88 17.70 13.56 6.84
C GLU A 88 16.94 12.23 6.92
N LYS A 89 15.82 12.18 7.66
CA LYS A 89 14.99 10.97 7.76
C LYS A 89 14.47 10.50 6.41
N THR A 90 14.05 11.45 5.57
CA THR A 90 13.57 11.18 4.22
C THR A 90 14.67 10.62 3.32
N ARG A 91 15.89 11.18 3.38
CA ARG A 91 17.06 10.66 2.66
C ARG A 91 17.39 9.22 3.09
N ILE A 92 17.43 8.96 4.41
CA ILE A 92 17.66 7.61 4.96
C ILE A 92 16.57 6.64 4.51
N PHE A 93 15.30 7.06 4.57
CA PHE A 93 14.17 6.25 4.13
C PHE A 93 14.28 5.87 2.66
N ILE A 94 14.49 6.85 1.76
CA ILE A 94 14.56 6.62 0.31
C ILE A 94 15.76 5.73 -0.07
N ASP A 95 16.94 5.95 0.52
CA ASP A 95 18.11 5.11 0.25
C ASP A 95 17.88 3.66 0.69
N ALA A 96 17.40 3.48 1.93
CA ALA A 96 17.11 2.14 2.44
C ALA A 96 16.00 1.45 1.66
N TYR A 97 14.95 2.18 1.29
CA TYR A 97 13.86 1.70 0.44
C TYR A 97 14.38 1.16 -0.90
N ARG A 98 15.17 1.96 -1.62
CA ARG A 98 15.72 1.58 -2.94
C ARG A 98 16.56 0.31 -2.86
N LYS A 99 17.39 0.19 -1.83
CA LYS A 99 18.23 -1.01 -1.61
C LYS A 99 17.37 -2.24 -1.31
N ILE A 100 16.29 -2.09 -0.55
CA ILE A 100 15.34 -3.18 -0.28
C ILE A 100 14.57 -3.58 -1.54
N ASP A 101 14.06 -2.63 -2.33
CA ASP A 101 13.36 -2.91 -3.59
C ASP A 101 14.20 -3.81 -4.54
N GLN A 102 15.50 -3.50 -4.65
CA GLN A 102 16.44 -4.24 -5.50
C GLN A 102 16.66 -5.71 -5.10
N ILE A 103 16.40 -6.07 -3.83
CA ILE A 103 16.63 -7.43 -3.33
C ILE A 103 15.36 -8.24 -3.14
N ILE A 104 14.18 -7.61 -3.13
CA ILE A 104 12.87 -8.30 -2.97
C ILE A 104 12.75 -9.48 -3.94
N THR A 105 13.14 -9.31 -5.21
CA THR A 105 13.00 -10.35 -6.24
C THR A 105 13.91 -11.57 -6.02
N LYS A 106 14.90 -11.45 -5.13
CA LYS A 106 15.89 -12.49 -4.80
C LYS A 106 15.52 -13.28 -3.54
N LEU A 107 14.52 -12.83 -2.78
CA LEU A 107 14.11 -13.45 -1.52
C LEU A 107 12.92 -14.40 -1.70
N ASN A 108 12.72 -15.29 -0.73
CA ASN A 108 11.60 -16.24 -0.75
C ASN A 108 10.26 -15.50 -0.54
N VAL A 109 9.28 -15.79 -1.42
CA VAL A 109 7.98 -15.09 -1.42
C VAL A 109 7.18 -15.28 -0.13
N ASN A 110 7.12 -16.48 0.44
CA ASN A 110 6.33 -16.73 1.65
C ASN A 110 6.91 -15.96 2.82
N PHE A 111 8.24 -15.99 2.94
CA PHE A 111 8.97 -15.20 3.91
C PHE A 111 8.71 -13.69 3.77
N LEU A 112 8.70 -13.16 2.54
CA LEU A 112 8.39 -11.75 2.30
C LEU A 112 6.95 -11.40 2.67
N LEU A 113 5.98 -12.25 2.32
CA LEU A 113 4.58 -12.07 2.71
C LEU A 113 4.41 -12.03 4.23
N ASP A 114 5.11 -12.90 4.95
CA ASP A 114 5.11 -12.90 6.42
C ASP A 114 5.66 -11.57 6.97
N CYS A 115 6.76 -11.05 6.41
CA CYS A 115 7.33 -9.78 6.83
C CYS A 115 6.41 -8.59 6.50
N PHE A 116 5.80 -8.61 5.33
CA PHE A 116 4.96 -7.52 4.86
C PHE A 116 3.54 -7.56 5.41
N SER A 117 3.14 -8.62 6.10
CA SER A 117 1.82 -8.74 6.76
C SER A 117 1.54 -7.61 7.77
N LEU A 118 2.58 -6.94 8.26
CA LEU A 118 2.46 -5.77 9.13
C LEU A 118 2.12 -4.48 8.37
N ILE A 119 2.51 -4.37 7.10
CA ILE A 119 2.34 -3.12 6.33
C ILE A 119 0.86 -2.71 6.26
N PRO A 120 -0.11 -3.60 5.94
CA PRO A 120 -1.52 -3.22 5.92
C PRO A 120 -2.09 -2.75 7.25
N LEU A 121 -1.44 -3.08 8.37
CA LEU A 121 -1.89 -2.69 9.70
C LEU A 121 -1.44 -1.26 10.06
N CYS A 122 -0.58 -0.66 9.25
CA CYS A 122 0.00 0.66 9.48
C CYS A 122 -0.47 1.64 8.41
N LYS A 123 -0.81 2.87 8.82
CA LYS A 123 -1.14 3.96 7.89
C LYS A 123 0.14 4.51 7.27
N SER A 124 0.63 3.77 6.29
CA SER A 124 1.81 4.07 5.50
C SER A 124 1.42 4.51 4.09
N ASN A 125 2.24 5.37 3.49
CA ASN A 125 1.99 5.98 2.17
C ASN A 125 3.04 5.59 1.12
N SER A 126 4.13 4.94 1.53
CA SER A 126 5.24 4.61 0.64
C SER A 126 5.75 3.18 0.82
N VAL A 127 5.85 2.67 2.05
CA VAL A 127 6.43 1.33 2.32
C VAL A 127 5.61 0.20 1.69
N GLN A 128 4.29 0.39 1.52
CA GLN A 128 3.43 -0.56 0.83
C GLN A 128 3.85 -0.77 -0.62
N PHE A 129 4.53 0.17 -1.27
CA PHE A 129 5.01 -0.06 -2.62
C PHE A 129 6.09 -1.17 -2.70
N LEU A 130 6.72 -1.56 -1.59
CA LEU A 130 7.52 -2.80 -1.53
C LEU A 130 6.64 -4.06 -1.65
N PHE A 131 5.44 -4.03 -1.07
CA PHE A 131 4.44 -5.07 -1.28
C PHE A 131 3.92 -5.03 -2.73
N PHE A 132 3.73 -3.83 -3.31
CA PHE A 132 3.40 -3.66 -4.73
C PHE A 132 4.47 -4.28 -5.64
N ARG A 133 5.76 -4.03 -5.37
CA ARG A 133 6.90 -4.64 -6.07
C ARG A 133 6.82 -6.17 -6.07
N LEU A 134 6.59 -6.75 -4.90
CA LEU A 134 6.44 -8.21 -4.77
C LEU A 134 5.25 -8.69 -5.60
N GLY A 135 4.16 -7.95 -5.63
CA GLY A 135 2.97 -8.23 -6.44
C GLY A 135 3.23 -8.16 -7.95
N CYS A 136 4.02 -7.20 -8.43
CA CYS A 136 4.44 -7.15 -9.83
C CYS A 136 5.25 -8.39 -10.22
N TYR A 137 6.16 -8.84 -9.33
CA TYR A 137 7.06 -9.96 -9.59
C TYR A 137 6.42 -11.34 -9.37
N LYS A 138 5.58 -11.48 -8.33
CA LYS A 138 4.89 -12.71 -7.92
C LYS A 138 3.40 -12.41 -7.68
N PRO A 139 2.62 -12.15 -8.76
CA PRO A 139 1.24 -11.70 -8.64
C PRO A 139 0.33 -12.73 -7.96
N ARG A 140 0.46 -14.01 -8.31
CA ARG A 140 -0.43 -15.05 -7.78
C ARG A 140 -0.34 -15.20 -6.25
N PRO A 141 0.84 -15.39 -5.63
CA PRO A 141 0.95 -15.44 -4.17
C PRO A 141 0.40 -14.20 -3.47
N VAL A 142 0.67 -13.01 -4.02
CA VAL A 142 0.20 -11.74 -3.44
C VAL A 142 -1.33 -11.61 -3.52
N LEU A 143 -1.92 -11.92 -4.67
CA LEU A 143 -3.38 -11.90 -4.84
C LEU A 143 -4.08 -12.91 -3.94
N CYS A 144 -3.54 -14.13 -3.80
CA CYS A 144 -4.05 -15.14 -2.88
C CYS A 144 -3.98 -14.65 -1.43
N PHE A 145 -2.82 -14.12 -1.01
CA PHE A 145 -2.64 -13.57 0.32
C PHE A 145 -3.66 -12.47 0.64
N LEU A 146 -3.86 -11.49 -0.25
CA LEU A 146 -4.83 -10.43 -0.04
C LEU A 146 -6.26 -10.97 0.06
N LEU A 147 -6.68 -11.85 -0.86
CA LEU A 147 -8.03 -12.42 -0.86
C LEU A 147 -8.33 -13.27 0.37
N GLU A 148 -7.37 -14.07 0.83
CA GLU A 148 -7.52 -14.90 2.02
C GLU A 148 -7.73 -14.03 3.27
N ASN A 149 -6.97 -12.93 3.37
CA ASN A 149 -7.04 -12.03 4.52
C ASN A 149 -8.26 -11.10 4.54
N ILE A 150 -8.94 -10.87 3.41
CA ILE A 150 -10.22 -10.13 3.37
C ILE A 150 -11.28 -10.77 4.27
N LYS A 151 -11.32 -12.11 4.36
CA LYS A 151 -12.30 -12.81 5.21
C LYS A 151 -12.07 -12.54 6.70
N SER A 152 -10.81 -12.42 7.10
CA SER A 152 -10.40 -12.22 8.49
C SER A 152 -10.47 -10.76 8.89
N ASN A 153 -10.09 -9.84 8.00
CA ASN A 153 -10.07 -8.41 8.28
C ASN A 153 -10.40 -7.58 7.02
N PRO A 154 -11.69 -7.49 6.65
CA PRO A 154 -12.11 -6.84 5.40
C PRO A 154 -11.78 -5.35 5.38
N ILE A 155 -11.82 -4.68 6.52
CA ILE A 155 -11.56 -3.23 6.64
C ILE A 155 -10.15 -2.88 6.17
N ILE A 156 -9.17 -3.74 6.48
CA ILE A 156 -7.78 -3.54 6.11
C ILE A 156 -7.49 -4.05 4.69
N TYR A 157 -7.92 -5.27 4.38
CA TYR A 157 -7.48 -5.95 3.17
C TYR A 157 -8.30 -5.63 1.92
N ILE A 158 -9.53 -5.12 2.05
CA ILE A 158 -10.28 -4.64 0.89
C ILE A 158 -9.57 -3.47 0.21
N PRO A 159 -9.20 -2.37 0.91
CA PRO A 159 -8.42 -1.27 0.33
C PRO A 159 -7.16 -1.73 -0.39
N TYR A 160 -6.38 -2.62 0.25
CA TYR A 160 -5.16 -3.17 -0.35
C TYR A 160 -5.45 -3.97 -1.61
N PHE A 161 -6.43 -4.87 -1.57
CA PHE A 161 -6.79 -5.67 -2.73
C PHE A 161 -7.27 -4.81 -3.90
N THR A 162 -8.24 -3.92 -3.66
CA THR A 162 -8.90 -3.13 -4.71
C THR A 162 -7.92 -2.14 -5.33
N SER A 163 -7.13 -1.46 -4.50
CA SER A 163 -6.10 -0.54 -4.97
C SER A 163 -5.00 -1.28 -5.74
N PHE A 164 -4.54 -2.45 -5.24
CA PHE A 164 -3.50 -3.23 -5.93
C PHE A 164 -3.95 -3.71 -7.30
N VAL A 165 -5.15 -4.31 -7.42
CA VAL A 165 -5.60 -4.86 -8.71
C VAL A 165 -5.96 -3.78 -9.71
N ALA A 166 -6.39 -2.60 -9.27
CA ALA A 166 -6.68 -1.46 -10.14
C ALA A 166 -5.39 -0.81 -10.65
N ARG A 167 -4.40 -0.59 -9.76
CA ARG A 167 -3.17 0.15 -10.06
C ARG A 167 -2.06 -0.72 -10.65
N CYS A 168 -1.99 -2.01 -10.36
CA CYS A 168 -0.92 -2.87 -10.85
C CYS A 168 -1.25 -3.47 -12.23
N LYS A 169 -0.36 -3.29 -13.21
CA LYS A 169 -0.47 -3.84 -14.58
C LYS A 169 -0.14 -5.34 -14.62
N ILE A 170 -0.94 -6.14 -13.93
CA ILE A 170 -0.85 -7.60 -13.91
C ILE A 170 -2.16 -8.24 -14.36
N ASN A 171 -2.11 -9.52 -14.76
CA ASN A 171 -3.32 -10.30 -14.98
C ASN A 171 -3.96 -10.69 -13.63
N SER A 172 -5.02 -9.98 -13.26
CA SER A 172 -5.78 -10.18 -12.01
C SER A 172 -7.20 -10.71 -12.22
N LYS A 173 -7.56 -11.14 -13.45
CA LYS A 173 -8.95 -11.52 -13.80
C LYS A 173 -9.56 -12.54 -12.84
N ASN A 174 -8.85 -13.64 -12.58
CA ASN A 174 -9.34 -14.70 -11.69
C ASN A 174 -9.49 -14.24 -10.24
N ALA A 175 -8.65 -13.30 -9.79
CA ALA A 175 -8.74 -12.73 -8.44
C ALA A 175 -9.92 -11.76 -8.32
N ILE A 176 -10.14 -10.92 -9.34
CA ILE A 176 -11.30 -10.02 -9.42
C ILE A 176 -12.60 -10.82 -9.44
N LEU A 177 -12.69 -11.90 -10.23
CA LEU A 177 -13.86 -12.78 -10.24
C LEU A 177 -14.13 -13.44 -8.87
N GLN A 178 -13.08 -13.83 -8.14
CA GLN A 178 -13.24 -14.33 -6.77
C GLN A 178 -13.73 -13.24 -5.81
N TYR A 179 -13.25 -12.01 -5.98
CA TYR A 179 -13.70 -10.87 -5.20
C TYR A 179 -15.16 -10.49 -5.50
N ILE A 180 -15.59 -10.52 -6.76
CA ILE A 180 -17.00 -10.35 -7.16
C ILE A 180 -17.87 -11.36 -6.41
N LYS A 181 -17.53 -12.65 -6.47
CA LYS A 181 -18.23 -13.71 -5.73
C LYS A 181 -18.25 -13.47 -4.23
N TYR A 182 -17.16 -12.93 -3.66
CA TYR A 182 -17.13 -12.55 -2.25
C TYR A 182 -18.20 -11.48 -1.97
N VAL A 183 -18.29 -10.41 -2.79
CA VAL A 183 -19.28 -9.35 -2.61
C VAL A 183 -20.71 -9.85 -2.81
N GLU A 184 -20.96 -10.74 -3.78
CA GLU A 184 -22.28 -11.35 -4.00
C GLU A 184 -22.78 -12.14 -2.80
N ASN A 185 -21.87 -12.78 -2.07
CA ASN A 185 -22.19 -13.58 -0.88
C ASN A 185 -22.38 -12.72 0.38
N LEU A 186 -22.03 -11.43 0.35
CA LEU A 186 -22.30 -10.53 1.46
C LEU A 186 -23.79 -10.19 1.52
N LYS A 187 -24.32 -10.06 2.75
CA LYS A 187 -25.69 -9.60 2.96
C LYS A 187 -25.83 -8.17 2.44
N VAL A 188 -26.69 -7.98 1.44
CA VAL A 188 -27.01 -6.67 0.88
C VAL A 188 -27.57 -5.76 1.97
N GLY A 189 -27.05 -4.54 2.04
CA GLY A 189 -27.53 -3.52 2.97
C GLY A 189 -26.43 -2.52 3.31
N THR A 190 -26.66 -1.74 4.35
CA THR A 190 -25.76 -0.67 4.81
C THR A 190 -24.71 -1.17 5.79
N SER A 191 -24.39 -2.48 5.79
CA SER A 191 -23.27 -2.97 6.58
C SER A 191 -21.98 -2.39 6.02
N PHE A 192 -21.07 -1.98 6.90
CA PHE A 192 -19.82 -1.34 6.49
C PHE A 192 -19.01 -2.21 5.52
N ASN A 193 -18.97 -3.53 5.75
CA ASN A 193 -18.27 -4.47 4.86
C ASN A 193 -18.87 -4.50 3.45
N TYR A 194 -20.20 -4.48 3.32
CA TYR A 194 -20.84 -4.46 2.01
C TYR A 194 -20.57 -3.14 1.29
N ILE A 195 -20.66 -2.01 2.00
CA ILE A 195 -20.35 -0.68 1.45
C ILE A 195 -18.91 -0.63 0.95
N LEU A 196 -17.95 -1.01 1.81
CA LEU A 196 -16.52 -1.00 1.47
C LEU A 196 -16.20 -1.94 0.30
N ALA A 197 -16.80 -3.14 0.28
CA ALA A 197 -16.52 -4.11 -0.77
C ALA A 197 -17.12 -3.71 -2.13
N SER A 198 -18.35 -3.19 -2.13
CA SER A 198 -18.99 -2.72 -3.36
C SER A 198 -18.36 -1.42 -3.90
N GLN A 199 -17.94 -0.49 -3.03
CA GLN A 199 -17.11 0.65 -3.42
C GLN A 199 -15.78 0.19 -4.01
N GLY A 200 -15.17 -0.82 -3.40
CA GLY A 200 -13.97 -1.48 -3.92
C GLY A 200 -14.12 -1.98 -5.35
N LEU A 201 -15.26 -2.62 -5.67
CA LEU A 201 -15.59 -3.04 -7.03
C LEU A 201 -15.78 -1.86 -7.99
N MET A 202 -16.45 -0.79 -7.55
CA MET A 202 -16.57 0.43 -8.37
C MET A 202 -15.20 1.00 -8.71
N TYR A 203 -14.31 1.11 -7.72
CA TYR A 203 -12.95 1.57 -7.93
C TYR A 203 -12.21 0.69 -8.94
N ILE A 204 -12.27 -0.64 -8.82
CA ILE A 204 -11.68 -1.55 -9.82
C ILE A 204 -12.25 -1.28 -11.21
N CYS A 205 -13.57 -1.11 -11.32
CA CYS A 205 -14.26 -0.89 -12.60
C CYS A 205 -13.93 0.47 -13.23
N CYS A 206 -13.52 1.48 -12.47
CA CYS A 206 -13.01 2.74 -13.04
C CYS A 206 -11.69 2.56 -13.80
N PHE A 207 -10.90 1.54 -13.45
CA PHE A 207 -9.63 1.21 -14.13
C PHE A 207 -9.76 0.04 -15.11
N LYS A 208 -10.77 -0.82 -14.92
CA LYS A 208 -10.96 -2.08 -15.64
C LYS A 208 -12.43 -2.24 -16.02
N ASN A 209 -12.85 -1.41 -16.98
CA ASN A 209 -14.24 -1.27 -17.41
C ASN A 209 -14.83 -2.60 -17.93
N GLU A 210 -13.97 -3.55 -18.35
CA GLU A 210 -14.39 -4.88 -18.81
C GLU A 210 -15.11 -5.73 -17.75
N PHE A 211 -15.05 -5.35 -16.46
CA PHE A 211 -15.76 -6.03 -15.38
C PHE A 211 -17.13 -5.41 -15.04
N ILE A 212 -17.51 -4.28 -15.63
CA ILE A 212 -18.76 -3.57 -15.31
C ILE A 212 -19.97 -4.48 -15.50
N ASP A 213 -20.07 -5.16 -16.64
CA ASP A 213 -21.20 -6.05 -16.94
C ASP A 213 -21.30 -7.23 -15.97
N GLN A 214 -20.16 -7.75 -15.52
CA GLN A 214 -20.11 -8.85 -14.55
C GLN A 214 -20.57 -8.41 -13.17
N CYS A 215 -20.37 -7.13 -12.83
CA CYS A 215 -20.78 -6.54 -11.56
C CYS A 215 -22.17 -5.89 -11.60
N LYS A 216 -22.85 -5.88 -12.75
CA LYS A 216 -24.10 -5.12 -12.97
C LYS A 216 -25.16 -5.38 -11.91
N GLN A 217 -25.40 -6.65 -11.56
CA GLN A 217 -26.40 -6.99 -10.53
C GLN A 217 -26.06 -6.46 -9.14
N ILE A 218 -24.76 -6.33 -8.81
CA ILE A 218 -24.31 -5.73 -7.54
C ILE A 218 -24.57 -4.23 -7.59
N PHE A 219 -24.19 -3.57 -8.69
CA PHE A 219 -24.40 -2.13 -8.84
C PHE A 219 -25.88 -1.75 -8.87
N ASP A 220 -26.72 -2.49 -9.59
CA ASP A 220 -28.17 -2.30 -9.60
C ASP A 220 -28.75 -2.32 -8.17
N LYS A 221 -28.27 -3.24 -7.32
CA LYS A 221 -28.66 -3.29 -5.89
C LYS A 221 -28.13 -2.09 -5.11
N VAL A 222 -26.88 -1.70 -5.32
CA VAL A 222 -26.27 -0.54 -4.66
C VAL A 222 -27.04 0.76 -4.96
N PHE A 223 -27.40 0.98 -6.23
CA PHE A 223 -28.12 2.19 -6.66
C PHE A 223 -29.61 2.16 -6.28
N SER A 224 -30.31 1.05 -6.52
CA SER A 224 -31.74 0.93 -6.17
C SER A 224 -32.02 1.05 -4.66
N ASN A 225 -31.07 0.64 -3.82
CA ASN A 225 -31.17 0.74 -2.36
C ASN A 225 -30.49 1.99 -1.78
N ASN A 226 -30.01 2.92 -2.62
CA ASN A 226 -29.27 4.13 -2.21
C ASN A 226 -28.05 3.85 -1.31
N ILE A 227 -27.41 2.68 -1.46
CA ILE A 227 -26.23 2.31 -0.65
C ILE A 227 -25.04 3.19 -1.00
N TYR A 228 -24.92 3.61 -2.26
CA TYR A 228 -23.87 4.52 -2.77
C TYR A 228 -23.77 5.84 -2.01
N MET A 229 -24.86 6.31 -1.39
CA MET A 229 -24.84 7.52 -0.57
C MET A 229 -23.88 7.43 0.62
N ASN A 230 -23.48 6.21 1.01
CA ASN A 230 -22.57 5.92 2.11
C ASN A 230 -21.14 5.62 1.64
N MET A 231 -20.82 5.88 0.37
CA MET A 231 -19.52 5.64 -0.23
C MET A 231 -18.76 6.95 -0.44
N ASN A 232 -17.48 6.84 -0.77
CA ASN A 232 -16.64 7.94 -1.24
C ASN A 232 -17.27 8.58 -2.51
N PRO A 233 -17.69 9.85 -2.44
CA PRO A 233 -18.37 10.53 -3.54
C PRO A 233 -17.57 10.53 -4.83
N THR A 234 -16.27 10.82 -4.74
CA THR A 234 -15.36 10.89 -5.90
C THR A 234 -15.34 9.58 -6.68
N ILE A 235 -15.37 8.44 -6.00
CA ILE A 235 -15.37 7.13 -6.66
C ILE A 235 -16.70 6.86 -7.35
N VAL A 236 -17.81 7.11 -6.65
CA VAL A 236 -19.16 6.90 -7.19
C VAL A 236 -19.39 7.78 -8.42
N GLU A 237 -19.05 9.07 -8.32
CA GLU A 237 -19.17 10.03 -9.41
C GLU A 237 -18.30 9.64 -10.60
N THR A 238 -17.05 9.26 -10.34
CA THR A 238 -16.13 8.80 -11.40
C THR A 238 -16.67 7.54 -12.08
N PHE A 239 -17.15 6.57 -11.30
CA PHE A 239 -17.78 5.37 -11.82
C PHE A 239 -18.99 5.69 -12.71
N CYS A 240 -19.88 6.60 -12.27
CA CYS A 240 -21.05 7.01 -13.04
C CYS A 240 -20.74 7.84 -14.30
N LYS A 241 -19.49 8.27 -14.52
CA LYS A 241 -19.09 8.78 -15.83
C LYS A 241 -18.93 7.67 -16.87
N HIS A 242 -18.70 6.44 -16.42
CA HIS A 242 -18.57 5.26 -17.28
C HIS A 242 -19.89 4.52 -17.49
N VAL A 243 -20.90 4.78 -16.65
CA VAL A 243 -22.19 4.08 -16.66
C VAL A 243 -23.34 5.03 -16.38
N ASN A 244 -24.50 4.82 -17.00
CA ASN A 244 -25.65 5.71 -16.88
C ASN A 244 -26.47 5.46 -15.58
N TYR A 245 -25.85 5.62 -14.41
CA TYR A 245 -26.58 5.64 -13.13
C TYR A 245 -26.76 7.08 -12.63
N ASP A 246 -27.95 7.39 -12.14
CA ASP A 246 -28.25 8.69 -11.54
C ASP A 246 -27.79 8.72 -10.07
N ILE A 247 -27.11 9.81 -9.71
CA ILE A 247 -26.62 10.06 -8.35
C ILE A 247 -27.51 11.11 -7.67
N LYS A 248 -27.84 10.86 -6.40
CA LYS A 248 -28.47 11.84 -5.48
C LYS A 248 -27.46 12.30 -4.42
N MET A 249 -27.92 13.14 -3.49
CA MET A 249 -27.09 13.68 -2.41
C MET A 249 -26.42 12.58 -1.56
N PHE A 250 -25.11 12.70 -1.35
CA PHE A 250 -24.32 11.82 -0.48
C PHE A 250 -24.55 12.11 1.00
N LYS A 251 -24.32 11.11 1.85
CA LYS A 251 -24.24 11.28 3.31
C LYS A 251 -22.79 11.54 3.71
N THR A 252 -22.58 12.49 4.60
CA THR A 252 -21.29 12.70 5.24
C THR A 252 -20.97 11.51 6.15
N LEU A 253 -19.86 10.83 5.90
CA LEU A 253 -19.38 9.73 6.74
C LEU A 253 -17.90 9.94 7.08
N ASP A 254 -17.61 10.05 8.37
CA ASP A 254 -16.24 10.07 8.89
C ASP A 254 -15.71 8.64 9.05
N ASN A 255 -15.46 7.94 7.93
CA ASN A 255 -14.74 6.67 7.97
C ASN A 255 -13.56 6.67 7.00
N LEU A 256 -12.37 6.80 7.57
CA LEU A 256 -11.09 6.88 6.84
C LEU A 256 -10.87 5.70 5.89
N SER A 257 -11.39 4.51 6.17
CA SER A 257 -11.20 3.33 5.31
C SER A 257 -11.92 3.45 3.96
N LEU A 258 -12.95 4.29 3.87
CA LEU A 258 -13.62 4.59 2.58
C LEU A 258 -12.78 5.51 1.69
N PHE A 259 -11.79 6.21 2.27
CA PHE A 259 -10.94 7.17 1.58
C PHE A 259 -9.50 6.65 1.41
N TYR A 260 -9.17 5.51 2.01
CA TYR A 260 -7.82 4.96 1.97
C TYR A 260 -7.63 4.02 0.77
N PHE A 261 -6.72 4.40 -0.13
CA PHE A 261 -6.30 3.61 -1.29
C PHE A 261 -4.77 3.44 -1.25
N PRO A 262 -4.26 2.33 -0.68
CA PRO A 262 -2.85 2.19 -0.34
C PRO A 262 -1.87 2.42 -1.50
N PHE A 263 -2.27 2.14 -2.74
CA PHE A 263 -1.40 2.29 -3.90
C PHE A 263 -1.77 3.50 -4.75
N ASP A 264 -2.42 4.52 -4.17
CA ASP A 264 -2.42 5.85 -4.77
C ASP A 264 -1.01 6.48 -4.67
N LYS A 265 -0.76 7.56 -5.42
CA LYS A 265 0.59 8.12 -5.64
C LYS A 265 1.29 8.42 -4.29
N SER A 266 2.52 7.92 -4.13
CA SER A 266 3.36 8.20 -2.96
C SER A 266 3.74 9.69 -2.90
N PRO A 267 3.92 10.28 -1.70
CA PRO A 267 4.46 11.63 -1.54
C PRO A 267 5.91 11.76 -2.03
N PHE A 268 6.60 10.63 -2.25
CA PHE A 268 7.95 10.62 -2.82
C PHE A 268 7.90 10.22 -4.30
N ASP A 269 8.08 11.20 -5.19
CA ASP A 269 8.18 10.94 -6.64
C ASP A 269 9.26 9.89 -6.96
N ALA A 270 10.39 9.96 -6.25
CA ALA A 270 11.50 9.01 -6.34
C ALA A 270 11.11 7.54 -6.09
N ILE A 271 10.04 7.28 -5.34
CA ILE A 271 9.50 5.92 -5.12
C ILE A 271 8.51 5.58 -6.22
N HIS A 272 7.62 6.50 -6.57
CA HIS A 272 6.63 6.30 -7.63
C HIS A 272 7.27 5.96 -8.97
N GLU A 273 8.36 6.65 -9.33
CA GLU A 273 9.11 6.43 -10.56
C GLU A 273 9.64 4.99 -10.71
N LEU A 274 9.96 4.31 -9.61
CA LEU A 274 10.43 2.91 -9.63
C LEU A 274 9.36 1.95 -10.18
N TYR A 275 8.09 2.36 -10.14
CA TYR A 275 6.94 1.53 -10.50
C TYR A 275 6.20 2.01 -11.75
N ALA A 276 6.61 3.12 -12.36
CA ALA A 276 5.89 3.76 -13.47
C ALA A 276 5.51 2.79 -14.60
N GLU A 277 6.40 1.87 -14.96
CA GLU A 277 6.14 0.86 -16.00
C GLU A 277 4.98 -0.08 -15.63
N ASN A 278 4.91 -0.47 -14.36
CA ASN A 278 3.94 -1.43 -13.82
C ASN A 278 2.71 -0.76 -13.19
N TYR A 279 2.70 0.58 -13.09
CA TYR A 279 1.65 1.36 -12.45
C TYR A 279 0.64 1.90 -13.47
N CYS A 280 -0.64 1.78 -13.14
CA CYS A 280 -1.75 2.30 -13.92
C CYS A 280 -2.17 3.67 -13.36
N GLU A 281 -1.80 4.71 -14.09
CA GLU A 281 -2.30 6.06 -13.82
C GLU A 281 -3.77 6.16 -14.21
N TYR A 282 -4.55 6.83 -13.36
CA TYR A 282 -5.92 7.14 -13.70
C TYR A 282 -5.94 8.28 -14.73
N LYS A 283 -6.40 7.99 -15.94
CA LYS A 283 -6.60 9.01 -16.97
C LYS A 283 -7.98 9.62 -16.77
N LYS A 284 -8.02 10.91 -16.45
CA LYS A 284 -9.26 11.69 -16.33
C LYS A 284 -9.98 11.82 -17.66
#